data_AF-A0A8T0C3F3-F1
#
_entry.id   AF-A0A8T0C3F3-F1
#
_cell.length_a   1.000
_cell.length_b   1.000
_cell.length_c   1.000
_cell.angle_alpha   90.00
_cell.angle_beta   90.00
_cell.angle_gamma   90.00
#
_symmetry.space_group_name_H-M   'P 1'
#
loop_
_entity.id
_entity.type
_entity.pdbx_description
1 polymer ?
#
loop_
_entity_poly.entity_id
_entity_poly.type
_entity_poly.pdbx_seq_one_letter_code
_entity_poly.pdbx_strand_id
1 'polypeptide(L)'
;MRRTQAIALVLILGGLGYAFWTLYSLPPLQLSKEQANHAPSQTKSLAPVKETADVTLSATSALPAHTDFAEEPDLPPISRLPEINDEEIYFPPISRSATTPAYHGDLSDHQAYLEHQSAQITQMKQDYIAAVDKKVARLESLLEKGMRHKLPAEQLQEARDKIQGLREMQAQLRRELAQ
;
A
#
# COMPACT_ATOMS: atom_id res chain seq x y z
N MET A 1 22.34 57.82 -2.60
CA MET A 1 22.43 56.36 -2.33
C MET A 1 22.59 56.14 -0.83
N ARG A 2 21.93 55.09 -0.27
CA ARG A 2 22.00 54.59 1.13
C ARG A 2 21.05 55.19 2.19
N ARG A 3 19.72 54.98 2.12
CA ARG A 3 18.82 55.10 3.32
C ARG A 3 17.53 54.23 3.31
N THR A 4 17.35 53.26 2.42
CA THR A 4 16.09 52.48 2.32
C THR A 4 16.18 51.00 2.72
N GLN A 5 17.34 50.51 3.19
CA GLN A 5 17.52 49.08 3.49
C GLN A 5 17.37 48.69 4.97
N ALA A 6 16.72 49.51 5.80
CA ALA A 6 16.65 49.24 7.25
C ALA A 6 15.26 48.84 7.78
N ILE A 7 14.21 48.75 6.95
CA ILE A 7 12.84 48.53 7.45
C ILE A 7 12.26 47.16 7.05
N ALA A 8 12.84 46.47 6.06
CA ALA A 8 12.27 45.20 5.58
C ALA A 8 12.57 43.96 6.45
N LEU A 9 13.44 44.05 7.46
CA LEU A 9 13.94 42.88 8.20
C LEU A 9 13.18 42.57 9.51
N VAL A 10 12.27 43.44 9.96
CA VAL A 10 11.55 43.25 11.24
C VAL A 10 10.22 42.51 11.06
N LEU A 11 9.61 42.50 9.87
CA LEU A 11 8.29 41.90 9.66
C LEU A 11 8.31 40.37 9.42
N ILE A 12 9.46 39.79 9.06
CA ILE A 12 9.55 38.34 8.76
C ILE A 12 9.74 37.50 10.03
N LEU A 13 10.33 38.07 11.10
CA LEU A 13 10.51 37.35 12.38
C LEU A 13 9.25 37.34 13.28
N GLY A 14 8.32 38.29 13.09
CA GLY A 14 7.08 38.35 13.89
C GLY A 14 6.00 37.35 13.44
N GLY A 15 5.97 37.00 12.15
CA GLY A 15 4.94 36.10 11.61
C GLY A 15 5.12 34.63 12.00
N LEU A 16 6.36 34.13 12.07
CA LEU A 16 6.65 32.74 12.39
C LEU A 16 6.41 32.40 13.87
N GLY A 17 6.62 33.36 14.77
CA GLY A 17 6.35 33.17 16.20
C GLY A 17 4.87 33.03 16.52
N TYR A 18 3.99 33.72 15.79
CA TYR A 18 2.55 33.67 16.04
C TYR A 18 1.92 32.33 15.63
N ALA A 19 2.36 31.75 14.51
CA ALA A 19 1.92 30.41 14.09
C ALA A 19 2.37 29.31 15.06
N PHE A 20 3.53 29.48 15.70
CA PHE A 20 4.00 28.55 16.73
C PHE A 20 3.27 28.73 18.07
N TRP A 21 2.87 29.97 18.41
CA TRP A 21 2.07 30.28 19.60
C TRP A 21 0.65 29.71 19.51
N THR A 22 0.01 29.75 18.34
CA THR A 22 -1.34 29.17 18.16
C THR A 22 -1.32 27.64 18.22
N LEU A 23 -0.25 26.98 17.75
CA LEU A 23 -0.12 25.52 17.81
C LEU A 23 0.21 25.02 19.24
N TYR A 24 0.90 25.82 20.04
CA TYR A 24 1.21 25.49 21.45
C TYR A 24 0.05 25.81 22.41
N SER A 25 -0.88 26.68 22.02
CA SER A 25 -2.05 27.06 22.83
C SER A 25 -3.27 26.15 22.62
N LEU A 26 -3.15 25.02 21.92
CA LEU A 26 -4.25 24.05 21.86
C LEU A 26 -4.47 23.47 23.27
N PRO A 27 -5.70 23.54 23.81
CA PRO A 27 -6.01 22.85 25.06
C PRO A 27 -5.80 21.35 24.86
N PRO A 28 -5.28 20.62 25.88
CA PRO A 28 -5.20 19.17 25.80
C PRO A 28 -6.60 18.62 25.54
N LEU A 29 -6.70 17.62 24.65
CA LEU A 29 -7.91 16.83 24.46
C LEU A 29 -8.35 16.33 25.84
N GLN A 30 -9.39 16.96 26.39
CA GLN A 30 -10.01 16.53 27.62
C GLN A 30 -10.63 15.17 27.33
N LEU A 31 -9.92 14.12 27.71
CA LEU A 31 -10.45 12.78 27.79
C LEU A 31 -11.61 12.85 28.79
N SER A 32 -12.85 12.97 28.29
CA SER A 32 -14.04 12.96 29.12
C SER A 32 -13.98 11.74 30.03
N LYS A 33 -13.90 11.96 31.35
CA LYS A 33 -14.10 10.95 32.39
C LYS A 33 -15.57 10.52 32.46
N GLU A 34 -16.20 10.31 31.32
CA GLU A 34 -17.59 9.89 31.18
C GLU A 34 -17.71 8.56 30.41
N GLN A 35 -16.64 7.77 30.42
CA GLN A 35 -16.69 6.37 29.98
C GLN A 35 -16.00 5.46 30.99
N ALA A 36 -16.29 5.69 32.27
CA ALA A 36 -15.95 4.81 33.38
C ALA A 36 -17.22 4.34 34.12
N ASN A 37 -18.34 4.19 33.41
CA ASN A 37 -19.59 3.60 33.92
C ASN A 37 -20.45 3.02 32.79
N HIS A 38 -19.93 2.06 32.03
CA HIS A 38 -20.79 1.12 31.30
C HIS A 38 -20.37 -0.31 31.63
N ALA A 39 -21.00 -0.83 32.69
CA ALA A 39 -21.13 -2.26 32.92
C ALA A 39 -21.99 -2.89 31.79
N PRO A 40 -21.85 -4.21 31.54
CA PRO A 40 -22.17 -4.82 30.26
C PRO A 40 -23.67 -5.05 30.09
N SER A 41 -24.27 -4.43 29.09
CA SER A 41 -25.65 -4.71 28.69
C SER A 41 -25.66 -5.64 27.47
N GLN A 42 -25.74 -6.92 27.79
CA GLN A 42 -26.60 -7.95 27.19
C GLN A 42 -26.84 -7.91 25.66
N THR A 43 -26.36 -8.97 25.02
CA THR A 43 -26.79 -9.50 23.71
C THR A 43 -28.31 -9.53 23.59
N LYS A 44 -28.87 -8.70 22.71
CA LYS A 44 -30.24 -8.85 22.20
C LYS A 44 -30.19 -9.53 20.84
N SER A 45 -30.73 -10.74 20.84
CA SER A 45 -30.91 -11.66 19.72
C SER A 45 -31.43 -10.99 18.43
N LEU A 46 -30.74 -11.25 17.31
CA LEU A 46 -31.12 -10.83 15.96
C LEU A 46 -32.17 -11.79 15.41
N ALA A 47 -33.34 -11.24 15.04
CA ALA A 47 -34.37 -11.96 14.30
C ALA A 47 -33.94 -12.21 12.83
N PRO A 48 -34.41 -13.30 12.19
CA PRO A 48 -33.99 -13.70 10.85
C PRO A 48 -34.62 -12.77 9.77
N VAL A 49 -33.77 -12.27 8.87
CA VAL A 49 -34.18 -11.51 7.69
C VAL A 49 -34.73 -12.47 6.65
N LYS A 50 -36.00 -12.25 6.25
CA LYS A 50 -36.66 -12.95 5.15
C LYS A 50 -36.15 -12.45 3.81
N GLU A 51 -35.80 -13.44 3.00
CA GLU A 51 -35.56 -13.47 1.56
C GLU A 51 -36.73 -12.87 0.77
N THR A 52 -36.43 -11.93 -0.13
CA THR A 52 -37.32 -11.55 -1.23
C THR A 52 -36.51 -11.59 -2.51
N ALA A 53 -36.69 -12.68 -3.26
CA ALA A 53 -36.41 -12.74 -4.69
C ALA A 53 -37.28 -11.72 -5.43
N ASP A 54 -36.71 -11.10 -6.47
CA ASP A 54 -37.33 -10.91 -7.79
C ASP A 54 -36.60 -9.78 -8.53
N VAL A 55 -35.66 -10.14 -9.40
CA VAL A 55 -35.29 -9.29 -10.54
C VAL A 55 -35.24 -10.18 -11.78
N THR A 56 -36.35 -10.18 -12.49
CA THR A 56 -36.53 -10.75 -13.83
C THR A 56 -35.87 -9.83 -14.86
N LEU A 57 -34.95 -10.34 -15.67
CA LEU A 57 -34.45 -9.64 -16.86
C LEU A 57 -34.67 -10.50 -18.10
N SER A 58 -35.40 -9.90 -19.04
CA SER A 58 -35.89 -10.45 -20.30
C SER A 58 -34.77 -10.90 -21.24
N ALA A 59 -34.92 -12.12 -21.76
CA ALA A 59 -34.18 -12.59 -22.92
C ALA A 59 -34.83 -12.02 -24.20
N THR A 60 -34.03 -11.35 -25.04
CA THR A 60 -34.34 -11.20 -26.46
C THR A 60 -33.12 -11.68 -27.24
N SER A 61 -33.32 -12.71 -28.05
CA SER A 61 -32.29 -13.34 -28.86
C SER A 61 -32.70 -13.19 -30.32
N ALA A 62 -31.84 -12.63 -31.16
CA ALA A 62 -31.99 -12.69 -32.61
C ALA A 62 -30.61 -12.63 -33.29
N LEU A 63 -30.25 -13.75 -33.92
CA LEU A 63 -29.18 -13.93 -34.91
C LEU A 63 -29.72 -13.57 -36.31
N PRO A 64 -28.90 -13.10 -37.26
CA PRO A 64 -28.41 -13.98 -38.36
C PRO A 64 -26.93 -13.71 -38.71
N ALA A 65 -26.03 -14.69 -38.88
CA ALA A 65 -25.85 -15.69 -39.94
C ALA A 65 -25.11 -15.20 -41.21
N HIS A 66 -24.10 -16.01 -41.61
CA HIS A 66 -23.36 -16.11 -42.91
C HIS A 66 -22.12 -15.21 -43.08
N THR A 67 -20.89 -15.74 -43.04
CA THR A 67 -20.17 -16.59 -44.02
C THR A 67 -19.91 -15.89 -45.36
N ASP A 68 -18.67 -15.46 -45.59
CA ASP A 68 -18.00 -15.72 -46.88
C ASP A 68 -16.47 -15.72 -46.75
N PHE A 69 -15.83 -16.60 -47.52
CA PHE A 69 -14.40 -16.94 -47.49
C PHE A 69 -13.58 -16.01 -48.40
N ALA A 70 -12.31 -15.78 -48.05
CA ALA A 70 -11.24 -15.50 -49.01
C ALA A 70 -9.87 -15.95 -48.45
N GLU A 71 -9.13 -16.68 -49.29
CA GLU A 71 -7.88 -17.41 -49.07
C GLU A 71 -6.64 -16.59 -48.64
N GLU A 72 -5.84 -17.22 -47.73
CA GLU A 72 -4.37 -17.37 -47.61
C GLU A 72 -3.36 -16.31 -48.11
N PRO A 73 -2.20 -16.11 -47.42
CA PRO A 73 -1.14 -17.13 -47.45
C PRO A 73 -0.39 -17.40 -46.13
N ASP A 74 0.03 -18.67 -46.05
CA ASP A 74 1.02 -19.34 -45.22
C ASP A 74 2.05 -18.46 -44.45
N LEU A 75 1.92 -18.43 -43.12
CA LEU A 75 2.97 -17.99 -42.19
C LEU A 75 3.17 -19.10 -41.13
N PRO A 76 4.42 -19.44 -40.76
CA PRO A 76 4.69 -20.50 -39.79
C PRO A 76 4.07 -20.15 -38.43
N PRO A 77 3.59 -21.16 -37.66
CA PRO A 77 2.83 -20.92 -36.45
C PRO A 77 3.73 -20.26 -35.41
N ILE A 78 3.52 -18.97 -35.19
CA ILE A 78 3.89 -18.30 -33.95
C ILE A 78 3.21 -19.12 -32.85
N SER A 79 3.99 -19.74 -31.96
CA SER A 79 3.46 -20.42 -30.78
C SER A 79 2.46 -19.49 -30.11
N ARG A 80 1.18 -19.80 -30.31
CA ARG A 80 0.08 -18.92 -29.94
C ARG A 80 0.19 -18.70 -28.44
N LEU A 81 0.39 -17.44 -28.03
CA LEU A 81 -0.15 -17.04 -26.74
C LEU A 81 -1.63 -17.46 -26.75
N PRO A 82 -2.16 -17.95 -25.61
CA PRO A 82 -3.56 -18.36 -25.54
C PRO A 82 -4.42 -17.28 -26.16
N GLU A 83 -5.20 -17.70 -27.17
CA GLU A 83 -6.18 -16.86 -27.83
C GLU A 83 -7.07 -16.30 -26.73
N ILE A 84 -7.01 -14.99 -26.53
CA ILE A 84 -7.80 -14.30 -25.51
C ILE A 84 -9.22 -14.35 -26.05
N ASN A 85 -9.93 -15.42 -25.68
CA ASN A 85 -11.31 -15.62 -26.03
C ASN A 85 -12.12 -14.74 -25.06
N ASP A 86 -12.64 -13.61 -25.56
CA ASP A 86 -13.43 -12.66 -24.75
C ASP A 86 -14.71 -13.30 -24.16
N GLU A 87 -15.05 -14.52 -24.59
CA GLU A 87 -16.17 -15.33 -24.12
C GLU A 87 -15.92 -16.01 -22.75
N GLU A 88 -14.66 -16.24 -22.36
CA GLU A 88 -14.30 -16.87 -21.08
C GLU A 88 -13.73 -15.82 -20.13
N ILE A 89 -14.57 -15.31 -19.21
CA ILE A 89 -14.15 -14.41 -18.14
C ILE A 89 -13.12 -15.13 -17.27
N TYR A 90 -11.84 -14.84 -17.52
CA TYR A 90 -10.74 -15.41 -16.76
C TYR A 90 -10.70 -14.83 -15.35
N PHE A 91 -10.87 -15.69 -14.35
CA PHE A 91 -10.62 -15.35 -12.94
C PHE A 91 -9.26 -15.89 -12.53
N PRO A 92 -8.29 -15.03 -12.15
CA PRO A 92 -7.00 -15.51 -11.65
C PRO A 92 -7.21 -16.31 -10.36
N PRO A 93 -6.46 -17.41 -10.13
CA PRO A 93 -6.57 -18.18 -8.91
C PRO A 93 -6.20 -17.33 -7.69
N ILE A 94 -7.13 -17.19 -6.73
CA ILE A 94 -6.86 -16.52 -5.45
C ILE A 94 -5.95 -17.42 -4.62
N SER A 95 -4.66 -17.07 -4.57
CA SER A 95 -3.71 -17.74 -3.68
C SER A 95 -4.05 -17.40 -2.23
N ARG A 96 -4.09 -18.41 -1.35
CA ARG A 96 -4.21 -18.16 0.09
C ARG A 96 -2.96 -17.45 0.57
N SER A 97 -3.12 -16.30 1.22
CA SER A 97 -2.02 -15.66 1.94
C SER A 97 -1.58 -16.55 3.11
N ALA A 98 -0.28 -16.56 3.40
CA ALA A 98 0.23 -17.20 4.59
C ALA A 98 -0.44 -16.57 5.82
N THR A 99 -1.05 -17.40 6.66
CA THR A 99 -1.68 -16.94 7.90
C THR A 99 -0.58 -16.44 8.85
N THR A 100 -0.70 -15.20 9.32
CA THR A 100 0.14 -14.70 10.40
C THR A 100 -0.10 -15.54 11.66
N PRO A 101 0.96 -15.98 12.35
CA PRO A 101 0.80 -16.79 13.55
C PRO A 101 0.02 -16.00 14.61
N ALA A 102 -1.05 -16.62 15.12
CA ALA A 102 -1.85 -16.06 16.20
C ALA A 102 -1.11 -16.18 17.53
N TYR A 103 -1.40 -15.29 18.48
CA TYR A 103 -0.91 -15.43 19.85
C TYR A 103 -1.60 -16.63 20.53
N HIS A 104 -0.80 -17.52 21.12
CA HIS A 104 -1.28 -18.74 21.78
C HIS A 104 -0.95 -18.79 23.28
N GLY A 105 -0.46 -17.68 23.87
CA GLY A 105 -0.20 -17.59 25.30
C GLY A 105 -1.46 -17.30 26.11
N ASP A 106 -1.28 -17.09 27.42
CA ASP A 106 -2.36 -16.69 28.31
C ASP A 106 -2.89 -15.30 27.90
N LEU A 107 -4.20 -15.21 27.65
CA LEU A 107 -4.88 -13.97 27.27
C LEU A 107 -5.10 -13.02 28.44
N SER A 108 -4.96 -13.50 29.67
CA SER A 108 -5.01 -12.67 30.88
C SER A 108 -3.65 -12.03 31.20
N ASP A 109 -2.56 -12.56 30.64
CA ASP A 109 -1.23 -11.96 30.76
C ASP A 109 -1.01 -10.91 29.68
N HIS A 110 -1.31 -9.66 30.05
CA HIS A 110 -1.11 -8.52 29.16
C HIS A 110 0.35 -8.31 28.76
N GLN A 111 1.29 -8.57 29.67
CA GLN A 111 2.71 -8.33 29.43
C GLN A 111 3.26 -9.30 28.41
N ALA A 112 2.92 -10.59 28.53
CA ALA A 112 3.30 -11.61 27.56
C ALA A 112 2.75 -11.31 26.15
N TYR A 113 1.53 -10.76 26.07
CA TYR A 113 0.96 -10.32 24.80
C TYR A 113 1.75 -9.17 24.17
N LEU A 114 2.14 -8.16 24.95
CA LEU A 114 2.93 -7.01 24.46
C LEU A 114 4.30 -7.45 23.94
N GLU A 115 4.96 -8.38 24.64
CA GLU A 115 6.25 -8.94 24.21
C GLU A 115 6.13 -9.73 22.91
N HIS A 116 5.08 -10.55 22.76
CA HIS A 116 4.81 -11.22 21.49
C HIS A 116 4.55 -10.22 20.35
N GLN A 117 3.79 -9.15 20.61
CA GLN A 117 3.53 -8.12 19.60
C GLN A 117 4.82 -7.38 19.19
N SER A 118 5.68 -7.03 20.15
CA SER A 118 6.95 -6.36 19.86
C SER A 118 7.92 -7.26 19.08
N ALA A 119 7.92 -8.57 19.37
CA ALA A 119 8.67 -9.56 18.61
C ALA A 119 8.16 -9.67 17.16
N GLN A 120 6.84 -9.70 16.93
CA GLN A 120 6.29 -9.72 15.57
C GLN A 120 6.66 -8.46 14.77
N ILE A 121 6.62 -7.28 15.39
CA ILE A 121 7.03 -6.02 14.75
C ILE A 121 8.51 -6.07 14.37
N THR A 122 9.37 -6.55 15.28
CA THR A 122 10.81 -6.73 15.05
C THR A 122 11.05 -7.66 13.86
N GLN A 123 10.39 -8.82 13.83
CA GLN A 123 10.50 -9.79 12.75
C GLN A 123 10.06 -9.19 11.40
N MET A 124 8.92 -8.50 11.37
CA MET A 124 8.42 -7.85 10.15
C MET A 124 9.43 -6.84 9.59
N LYS A 125 10.07 -6.03 10.46
CA LYS A 125 11.10 -5.07 10.03
C LYS A 125 12.32 -5.78 9.44
N GLN A 126 12.77 -6.88 10.06
CA GLN A 126 13.88 -7.68 9.55
C GLN A 126 13.56 -8.33 8.19
N ASP A 127 12.36 -8.89 8.05
CA ASP A 127 11.90 -9.49 6.80
C ASP A 127 11.82 -8.47 5.67
N TYR A 128 11.34 -7.26 5.98
CA TYR A 128 11.35 -6.15 5.04
C TYR A 128 12.77 -5.79 4.60
N ILE A 129 13.72 -5.65 5.55
CA ILE A 129 15.13 -5.35 5.26
C ILE A 129 15.71 -6.39 4.30
N ALA A 130 15.48 -7.68 4.56
CA ALA A 130 15.97 -8.78 3.73
C ALA A 130 15.33 -8.80 2.32
N ALA A 131 14.03 -8.45 2.23
CA ALA A 131 13.35 -8.32 0.95
C ALA A 131 13.90 -7.15 0.13
N VAL A 132 14.19 -6.02 0.80
CA VAL A 132 14.80 -4.84 0.16
C VAL A 132 16.21 -5.13 -0.34
N ASP A 133 17.03 -5.87 0.41
CA ASP A 133 18.39 -6.28 -0.04
C ASP A 133 18.32 -6.98 -1.41
N LYS A 134 17.42 -7.96 -1.56
CA LYS A 134 17.20 -8.67 -2.83
C LYS A 134 16.70 -7.73 -3.93
N LYS A 135 15.81 -6.79 -3.59
CA LYS A 135 15.22 -5.87 -4.56
C LYS A 135 16.21 -4.84 -5.06
N VAL A 136 17.05 -4.29 -4.18
CA VAL A 136 18.13 -3.36 -4.53
C VAL A 136 19.12 -4.03 -5.47
N ALA A 137 19.59 -5.23 -5.14
CA ALA A 137 20.50 -5.98 -6.02
C ALA A 137 19.91 -6.20 -7.43
N ARG A 138 18.61 -6.53 -7.52
CA ARG A 138 17.93 -6.67 -8.81
C ARG A 138 17.84 -5.34 -9.57
N LEU A 139 17.51 -4.25 -8.90
CA LEU A 139 17.40 -2.92 -9.52
C LEU A 139 18.75 -2.41 -10.01
N GLU A 140 19.83 -2.67 -9.29
CA GLU A 140 21.19 -2.33 -9.71
C GLU A 140 21.59 -3.05 -10.99
N SER A 141 21.31 -4.36 -11.07
CA SER A 141 21.54 -5.14 -12.29
C SER A 141 20.72 -4.62 -13.48
N LEU A 142 19.47 -4.22 -13.24
CA LEU A 142 18.62 -3.61 -14.28
C LEU A 142 19.12 -2.22 -14.70
N LEU A 143 19.61 -1.42 -13.76
CA LEU A 143 20.18 -0.10 -14.04
C LEU A 143 21.44 -0.23 -14.91
N GLU A 144 22.32 -1.17 -14.59
CA GLU A 144 23.51 -1.46 -15.40
C GLU A 144 23.13 -1.91 -16.82
N LYS A 145 22.12 -2.79 -16.94
CA LYS A 145 21.57 -3.18 -18.23
C LYS A 145 21.00 -1.98 -18.98
N GLY A 146 20.23 -1.12 -18.31
CA GLY A 146 19.68 0.11 -18.87
C GLY A 146 20.74 1.07 -19.39
N MET A 147 21.85 1.21 -18.66
CA MET A 147 23.00 2.02 -19.11
C MET A 147 23.63 1.46 -20.38
N ARG A 148 23.82 0.14 -20.47
CA ARG A 148 24.35 -0.52 -21.68
C ARG A 148 23.44 -0.33 -22.90
N HIS A 149 22.13 -0.33 -22.69
CA HIS A 149 21.14 -0.10 -23.74
C HIS A 149 20.84 1.39 -23.99
N LYS A 150 21.57 2.31 -23.35
CA LYS A 150 21.41 3.77 -23.51
C LYS A 150 19.98 4.25 -23.29
N LEU A 151 19.33 3.74 -22.23
CA LEU A 151 18.02 4.24 -21.81
C LEU A 151 18.08 5.76 -21.52
N PRO A 152 16.94 6.47 -21.66
CA PRO A 152 16.87 7.90 -21.36
C PRO A 152 17.38 8.22 -19.96
N ALA A 153 18.06 9.36 -19.81
CA ALA A 153 18.66 9.79 -18.56
C ALA A 153 17.63 9.88 -17.41
N GLU A 154 16.40 10.30 -17.71
CA GLU A 154 15.30 10.37 -16.76
C GLU A 154 14.96 8.98 -16.16
N GLN A 155 14.87 7.94 -16.99
CA GLN A 155 14.59 6.58 -16.52
C GLN A 155 15.74 6.02 -15.69
N LEU A 156 16.98 6.34 -16.07
CA LEU A 156 18.16 5.96 -15.28
C LEU A 156 18.16 6.69 -13.93
N GLN A 157 17.71 7.95 -13.88
CA GLN A 157 17.63 8.71 -12.65
C GLN A 157 16.51 8.18 -11.74
N GLU A 158 15.33 7.90 -12.29
CA GLU A 158 14.22 7.32 -11.52
C GLU A 158 14.63 6.00 -10.86
N ALA A 159 15.39 5.16 -11.56
CA ALA A 159 15.92 3.92 -10.99
C ALA A 159 16.92 4.17 -9.86
N ARG A 160 17.79 5.19 -9.98
CA ARG A 160 18.73 5.58 -8.91
C ARG A 160 17.99 6.09 -7.68
N ASP A 161 16.99 6.94 -7.86
CA ASP A 161 16.20 7.51 -6.77
C ASP A 161 15.44 6.40 -6.02
N LYS A 162 14.88 5.43 -6.75
CA LYS A 162 14.25 4.24 -6.14
C LYS A 162 15.24 3.42 -5.30
N ILE A 163 16.45 3.17 -5.81
CA ILE A 163 17.49 2.45 -5.06
C ILE A 163 17.86 3.24 -3.79
N GLN A 164 18.02 4.55 -3.91
CA GLN A 164 18.34 5.41 -2.77
C GLN A 164 17.25 5.36 -1.71
N GLY A 165 15.98 5.59 -2.07
CA GLY A 165 14.87 5.57 -1.11
C GLY A 165 14.73 4.23 -0.39
N LEU A 166 14.95 3.11 -1.10
CA LEU A 166 14.95 1.78 -0.48
C LEU A 166 16.07 1.63 0.56
N ARG A 167 17.28 2.12 0.26
CA ARG A 167 18.43 2.08 1.18
C ARG A 167 18.23 2.99 2.39
N GLU A 168 17.64 4.16 2.21
CA GLU A 168 17.32 5.09 3.30
C GLU A 168 16.32 4.48 4.28
N MET A 169 15.23 3.90 3.75
CA MET A 169 14.25 3.18 4.57
C MET A 169 14.89 2.01 5.31
N GLN A 170 15.75 1.24 4.64
CA GLN A 170 16.47 0.14 5.27
C GLN A 170 17.37 0.61 6.41
N ALA A 171 18.10 1.71 6.21
CA ALA A 171 18.95 2.30 7.24
C ALA A 171 18.12 2.82 8.43
N GLN A 172 16.93 3.38 8.18
CA GLN A 172 16.00 3.77 9.22
C GLN A 172 15.56 2.57 10.05
N LEU A 173 15.07 1.52 9.41
CA LEU A 173 14.60 0.32 10.13
C LEU A 173 15.72 -0.35 10.93
N ARG A 174 16.96 -0.35 10.42
CA ARG A 174 18.12 -0.85 11.19
C ARG A 174 18.39 -0.02 12.44
N ARG A 175 18.22 1.31 12.40
CA ARG A 175 18.34 2.15 13.60
C ARG A 175 17.21 1.92 14.60
N GLU A 176 16.00 1.65 14.13
CA GLU A 176 14.86 1.32 15.00
C GLU A 176 15.02 -0.04 15.69
N LEU A 177 15.71 -0.99 15.05
CA LEU A 177 16.00 -2.31 15.62
C LEU A 177 17.19 -2.33 16.59
N ALA A 178 17.98 -1.26 16.63
CA ALA A 178 19.17 -1.14 17.49
C ALA A 178 18.90 -0.36 18.79
N GLN A 179 17.67 0.13 19.00
CA GLN A 179 17.18 0.80 20.19
C GLN A 179 16.57 -0.22 21.15
#